data_AF-A0A9D6J0Z7-F1
#
_entry.id   AF-A0A9D6J0Z7-F1
#
_cell.length_a   1.000
_cell.length_b   1.000
_cell.length_c   1.000
_cell.angle_alpha   90.00
_cell.angle_beta   90.00
_cell.angle_gamma   90.00
#
_symmetry.space_group_name_H-M   'P 1'
#
loop_
_entity.id
_entity.type
_entity.pdbx_description
1 polymer ?
#
loop_
_entity_poly.entity_id
_entity_poly.type
_entity_poly.pdbx_seq_one_letter_code
_entity_poly.pdbx_strand_id
1 'polypeptide(L)'
;MSQGWSLIGNSNNAPLDVATVFGDTSKVASVFKWVPSQAKWAFFAPSLAGQALGDYANSKGYDVLATVNGGEGFWVNAAQPFSIDLPAGNAVGVAAFQTALSQGWNLISVGESLTPSQFNTALGVNIATLWAWDAALSQWYLYAPGLDANGTLSSYVASKGYLDFATSNKTLGAGVGFWVNVP
;
A
#
# COMPACT_ATOMS: atom_id res chain seq x y z
N MET A 1 0.71 11.16 -8.36
CA MET A 1 0.52 11.29 -6.90
C MET A 1 0.48 12.77 -6.52
N SER A 2 -0.28 13.13 -5.49
CA SER A 2 -0.36 14.51 -4.97
C SER A 2 0.82 14.82 -4.05
N GLN A 3 1.01 16.09 -3.71
CA GLN A 3 1.91 16.48 -2.63
C GLN A 3 1.45 15.84 -1.31
N GLY A 4 2.41 15.43 -0.47
CA GLY A 4 2.16 14.73 0.78
C GLY A 4 2.10 13.21 0.61
N TRP A 5 1.34 12.55 1.48
CA TRP A 5 1.30 11.10 1.56
C TRP A 5 0.41 10.48 0.48
N SER A 6 1.00 9.54 -0.26
CA SER A 6 0.29 8.66 -1.18
C SER A 6 0.58 7.20 -0.84
N LEU A 7 -0.47 6.36 -0.84
CA LEU A 7 -0.34 4.92 -0.71
C LEU A 7 -0.42 4.29 -2.10
N ILE A 8 0.68 3.67 -2.52
CA ILE A 8 0.90 3.21 -3.89
C ILE A 8 1.26 1.73 -3.86
N GLY A 9 1.04 1.04 -4.97
CA GLY A 9 1.33 -0.37 -5.11
C GLY A 9 2.20 -0.68 -6.31
N ASN A 10 3.17 -1.59 -6.15
CA ASN A 10 3.82 -2.22 -7.29
C ASN A 10 2.98 -3.40 -7.77
N SER A 11 1.99 -3.12 -8.62
CA SER A 11 1.02 -4.13 -9.04
C SER A 11 1.53 -5.09 -10.12
N ASN A 12 2.78 -4.93 -10.55
CA ASN A 12 3.43 -5.79 -11.55
C ASN A 12 4.52 -6.63 -10.89
N ASN A 13 4.80 -7.81 -11.43
CA ASN A 13 5.76 -8.76 -10.86
C ASN A 13 7.23 -8.30 -10.93
N ALA A 14 7.55 -7.30 -11.75
CA ALA A 14 8.88 -6.73 -11.86
C ALA A 14 9.21 -5.83 -10.65
N PRO A 15 10.39 -6.00 -10.01
CA PRO A 15 10.77 -5.20 -8.87
C PRO A 15 11.06 -3.74 -9.25
N LEU A 16 10.75 -2.83 -8.34
CA LEU A 16 11.14 -1.42 -8.38
C LEU A 16 12.45 -1.21 -7.61
N ASP A 17 13.45 -0.64 -8.29
CA ASP A 17 14.61 -0.06 -7.60
C ASP A 17 14.23 1.31 -7.02
N VAL A 18 14.28 1.43 -5.70
CA VAL A 18 13.71 2.58 -4.99
C VAL A 18 14.55 3.83 -5.19
N ALA A 19 15.88 3.70 -5.22
CA ALA A 19 16.77 4.84 -5.44
C ALA A 19 16.64 5.39 -6.86
N THR A 20 16.48 4.53 -7.86
CA THR A 20 16.28 4.93 -9.26
C THR A 20 14.97 5.68 -9.46
N VAL A 21 13.88 5.19 -8.85
CA VAL A 21 12.54 5.74 -9.08
C VAL A 21 12.25 6.95 -8.18
N PHE A 22 12.77 6.96 -6.95
CA PHE A 22 12.44 7.95 -5.94
C PHE A 22 13.64 8.80 -5.49
N GLY A 23 14.73 8.80 -6.27
CA GLY A 23 15.99 9.51 -5.98
C GLY A 23 15.95 11.03 -6.14
N ASP A 24 14.89 11.60 -6.71
CA ASP A 24 14.77 13.04 -6.92
C ASP A 24 14.39 13.77 -5.61
N THR A 25 15.38 14.38 -4.97
CA THR A 25 15.25 15.12 -3.71
C THR A 25 14.31 16.32 -3.78
N SER A 26 14.02 16.83 -4.99
CA SER A 26 13.03 17.90 -5.16
C SER A 26 11.59 17.38 -5.14
N LYS A 27 11.37 16.09 -5.38
CA LYS A 27 10.04 15.47 -5.51
C LYS A 27 9.68 14.56 -4.36
N VAL A 28 10.65 13.88 -3.76
CA VAL A 28 10.42 12.86 -2.74
C VAL A 28 11.10 13.24 -1.44
N ALA A 29 10.32 13.26 -0.35
CA ALA A 29 10.86 13.41 1.00
C ALA A 29 11.27 12.05 1.58
N SER A 30 10.40 11.04 1.44
CA SER A 30 10.65 9.69 1.94
C SER A 30 9.72 8.64 1.34
N VAL A 31 10.15 7.38 1.42
CA VAL A 31 9.41 6.19 1.00
C VAL A 31 9.45 5.17 2.13
N PHE A 32 8.31 4.54 2.41
CA PHE A 32 8.18 3.54 3.46
C PHE A 32 7.48 2.28 2.96
N LYS A 33 7.96 1.11 3.38
CA LYS A 33 7.34 -0.18 3.12
C LYS A 33 7.22 -0.96 4.41
N TRP A 34 6.06 -1.58 4.67
CA TRP A 34 5.90 -2.46 5.82
C TRP A 34 6.48 -3.84 5.51
N VAL A 35 7.25 -4.41 6.44
CA VAL A 35 7.82 -5.75 6.35
C VAL A 35 7.13 -6.64 7.39
N PRO A 36 6.06 -7.37 7.01
CA PRO A 36 5.22 -8.10 7.96
C PRO A 36 5.99 -9.14 8.77
N SER A 37 6.92 -9.86 8.13
CA SER A 37 7.72 -10.91 8.76
C SER A 37 8.61 -10.42 9.91
N GLN A 38 8.88 -9.11 9.97
CA GLN A 38 9.68 -8.48 11.02
C GLN A 38 8.84 -7.51 11.88
N ALA A 39 7.56 -7.33 11.57
CA ALA A 39 6.71 -6.29 12.15
C ALA A 39 7.41 -4.91 12.18
N LYS A 40 8.08 -4.55 11.08
CA LYS A 40 8.98 -3.39 11.01
C LYS A 40 8.83 -2.63 9.70
N TRP A 41 9.08 -1.34 9.75
CA TRP A 41 9.15 -0.47 8.57
C TRP A 41 10.52 -0.54 7.89
N ALA A 42 10.54 -0.61 6.57
CA ALA A 42 11.68 -0.28 5.74
C ALA A 42 11.56 1.15 5.22
N PHE A 43 12.69 1.87 5.13
CA PHE A 43 12.75 3.31 4.89
C PHE A 43 13.78 3.69 3.81
N PHE A 44 13.40 4.67 2.99
CA PHE A 44 14.29 5.37 2.08
C PHE A 44 14.00 6.87 2.10
N ALA A 45 15.02 7.70 1.99
CA ALA A 45 14.89 9.12 1.71
C ALA A 45 16.03 9.56 0.79
N PRO A 46 15.75 10.23 -0.34
CA PRO A 46 16.79 10.60 -1.30
C PRO A 46 17.75 11.68 -0.79
N SER A 47 17.38 12.40 0.27
CA SER A 47 18.27 13.35 0.96
C SER A 47 19.35 12.67 1.79
N LEU A 48 19.29 11.35 1.97
CA LEU A 48 20.27 10.53 2.67
C LEU A 48 20.89 9.54 1.70
N ALA A 49 22.22 9.41 1.70
CA ALA A 49 22.94 8.47 0.84
C ALA A 49 24.03 7.72 1.60
N GLY A 50 24.36 6.51 1.12
CA GLY A 50 25.40 5.67 1.71
C GLY A 50 25.16 5.41 3.19
N GLN A 51 26.21 5.58 4.01
CA GLN A 51 26.17 5.30 5.44
C GLN A 51 25.11 6.14 6.19
N ALA A 52 24.87 7.39 5.77
CA ALA A 52 23.92 8.26 6.45
C ALA A 52 22.47 7.73 6.39
N LEU A 53 22.09 7.07 5.29
CA LEU A 53 20.79 6.41 5.18
C LEU A 53 20.68 5.21 6.15
N GLY A 54 21.73 4.40 6.20
CA GLY A 54 21.81 3.27 7.14
C GLY A 54 21.76 3.70 8.60
N ASP A 55 22.52 4.72 8.96
CA ASP A 55 22.54 5.26 10.33
C ASP A 55 21.17 5.81 10.75
N TYR A 56 20.52 6.56 9.85
CA TYR A 56 19.18 7.07 10.12
C TYR A 56 18.18 5.93 10.31
N ALA A 57 18.13 4.97 9.37
CA ALA A 57 17.23 3.82 9.44
C ALA A 57 17.44 3.05 10.75
N ASN A 58 18.69 2.71 11.09
CA ASN A 58 19.04 2.02 12.32
C ASN A 58 18.63 2.81 13.58
N SER A 59 18.84 4.13 13.60
CA SER A 59 18.47 4.99 14.74
C SER A 59 16.96 5.03 15.01
N LYS A 60 16.14 4.71 14.00
CA LYS A 60 14.67 4.64 14.08
C LYS A 60 14.14 3.22 14.17
N GLY A 61 15.01 2.21 14.12
CA GLY A 61 14.62 0.80 14.09
C GLY A 61 13.97 0.41 12.76
N TYR A 62 14.33 1.05 11.65
CA TYR A 62 13.89 0.71 10.30
C TYR A 62 14.93 -0.16 9.58
N ASP A 63 14.47 -0.95 8.60
CA ASP A 63 15.35 -1.47 7.55
C ASP A 63 15.62 -0.40 6.49
N VAL A 64 16.72 -0.53 5.75
CA VAL A 64 16.94 0.27 4.54
C VAL A 64 16.08 -0.30 3.40
N LEU A 65 15.26 0.53 2.79
CA LEU A 65 14.39 0.15 1.66
C LEU A 65 15.14 0.34 0.33
N ALA A 66 15.63 -0.76 -0.23
CA ALA A 66 16.26 -0.76 -1.56
C ALA A 66 15.29 -1.13 -2.68
N THR A 67 14.33 -2.01 -2.41
CA THR A 67 13.47 -2.62 -3.44
C THR A 67 12.03 -2.75 -2.97
N VAL A 68 11.09 -2.48 -3.89
CA VAL A 68 9.69 -2.84 -3.76
C VAL A 68 9.37 -3.92 -4.79
N ASN A 69 9.14 -5.14 -4.32
CA ASN A 69 8.80 -6.29 -5.16
C ASN A 69 7.38 -6.18 -5.69
N GLY A 70 7.08 -6.98 -6.72
CA GLY A 70 5.72 -7.07 -7.21
C GLY A 70 4.74 -7.57 -6.15
N GLY A 71 3.57 -6.96 -6.12
CA GLY A 71 2.52 -7.22 -5.15
C GLY A 71 2.67 -6.45 -3.84
N GLU A 72 3.76 -5.71 -3.63
CA GLU A 72 3.97 -4.93 -2.40
C GLU A 72 3.34 -3.54 -2.52
N GLY A 73 2.68 -3.11 -1.44
CA GLY A 73 2.26 -1.72 -1.26
C GLY A 73 3.33 -0.93 -0.51
N PHE A 74 3.35 0.39 -0.71
CA PHE A 74 4.31 1.29 -0.07
C PHE A 74 3.76 2.71 -0.01
N TRP A 75 4.29 3.48 0.93
CA TRP A 75 3.99 4.89 1.09
C TRP A 75 5.06 5.75 0.45
N VAL A 76 4.64 6.84 -0.19
CA VAL A 76 5.52 7.91 -0.66
C VAL A 76 5.06 9.21 -0.02
N ASN A 77 6.00 9.93 0.58
CA ASN A 77 5.80 11.33 0.96
C ASN A 77 6.41 12.22 -0.12
N ALA A 78 5.55 12.81 -0.94
CA ALA A 78 5.94 13.66 -2.06
C ALA A 78 6.10 15.12 -1.60
N ALA A 79 7.24 15.74 -1.88
CA ALA A 79 7.48 17.16 -1.64
C ALA A 79 6.66 18.06 -2.58
N GLN A 80 6.31 17.57 -3.77
CA GLN A 80 5.46 18.22 -4.77
C GLN A 80 4.78 17.15 -5.62
N PRO A 81 3.68 17.45 -6.34
CA PRO A 81 3.02 16.47 -7.21
C PRO A 81 3.94 15.96 -8.32
N PHE A 82 3.91 14.65 -8.58
CA PHE A 82 4.62 14.04 -9.70
C PHE A 82 3.97 12.70 -10.11
N SER A 83 4.46 12.10 -11.18
CA SER A 83 4.05 10.78 -11.65
C SER A 83 5.25 9.86 -11.74
N ILE A 84 5.00 8.57 -11.53
CA ILE A 84 5.95 7.50 -11.80
C ILE A 84 5.31 6.53 -12.79
N ASP A 85 6.14 5.91 -13.60
CA ASP A 85 5.74 4.75 -14.38
C ASP A 85 6.08 3.50 -13.56
N LEU A 86 5.11 2.60 -13.41
CA LEU A 86 5.37 1.29 -12.83
C LEU A 86 6.23 0.46 -13.80
N PRO A 87 7.06 -0.47 -13.30
CA PRO A 87 7.87 -1.31 -14.16
C PRO A 87 6.98 -2.11 -15.11
N ALA A 88 7.42 -2.26 -16.35
CA ALA A 88 6.77 -3.18 -17.27
C ALA A 88 6.88 -4.62 -16.72
N GLY A 89 5.75 -5.32 -16.69
CA GLY A 89 5.68 -6.68 -16.16
C GLY A 89 4.27 -7.24 -16.25
N ASN A 90 4.11 -8.46 -15.73
CA ASN A 90 2.80 -9.09 -15.62
C ASN A 90 2.11 -8.63 -14.34
N ALA A 91 0.80 -8.39 -14.43
CA ALA A 91 -0.02 -8.07 -13.28
C ALA A 91 0.08 -9.17 -12.20
N VAL A 92 0.27 -8.76 -10.94
CA VAL A 92 0.20 -9.65 -9.79
C VAL A 92 -1.28 -9.82 -9.42
N GLY A 93 -1.79 -11.04 -9.56
CA GLY A 93 -3.16 -11.39 -9.21
C GLY A 93 -3.32 -11.78 -7.74
N VAL A 94 -4.58 -11.82 -7.27
CA VAL A 94 -4.94 -12.18 -5.89
C VAL A 94 -4.41 -13.56 -5.48
N ALA A 95 -4.31 -14.50 -6.43
CA ALA A 95 -3.80 -15.84 -6.18
C ALA A 95 -2.39 -15.84 -5.56
N ALA A 96 -1.57 -14.84 -5.85
CA ALA A 96 -0.23 -14.71 -5.26
C ALA A 96 -0.25 -14.49 -3.73
N PHE A 97 -1.39 -14.05 -3.17
CA PHE A 97 -1.52 -13.69 -1.76
C PHE A 97 -2.21 -14.76 -0.91
N GLN A 98 -2.76 -15.82 -1.50
CA GLN A 98 -3.48 -16.86 -0.76
C GLN A 98 -2.63 -17.55 0.32
N THR A 99 -1.31 -17.61 0.11
CA THR A 99 -0.34 -18.20 1.05
C THR A 99 0.78 -17.26 1.47
N ALA A 100 0.80 -16.03 0.96
CA ALA A 100 1.90 -15.08 1.18
C ALA A 100 1.61 -14.04 2.28
N LEU A 101 0.35 -13.89 2.70
CA LEU A 101 -0.01 -12.97 3.77
C LEU A 101 0.42 -13.51 5.13
N SER A 102 1.01 -12.63 5.93
CA SER A 102 1.32 -12.92 7.34
C SER A 102 0.12 -12.59 8.23
N GLN A 103 0.03 -13.23 9.40
CA GLN A 103 -0.88 -12.76 10.44
C GLN A 103 -0.59 -11.30 10.79
N GLY A 104 -1.64 -10.51 11.03
CA GLY A 104 -1.55 -9.08 11.28
C GLY A 104 -1.58 -8.23 10.00
N TRP A 105 -0.85 -7.12 10.02
CA TRP A 105 -0.88 -6.14 8.94
C TRP A 105 0.01 -6.52 7.77
N ASN A 106 -0.55 -6.44 6.56
CA ASN A 106 0.13 -6.61 5.30
C ASN A 106 -0.13 -5.37 4.43
N LEU A 107 0.91 -4.88 3.74
CA LEU A 107 0.80 -3.76 2.81
C LEU A 107 1.07 -4.26 1.40
N ILE A 108 0.00 -4.36 0.60
CA ILE A 108 0.01 -5.10 -0.66
C ILE A 108 -0.60 -4.30 -1.81
N SER A 109 -0.54 -4.86 -3.00
CA SER A 109 -1.17 -4.36 -4.21
C SER A 109 -1.50 -5.49 -5.17
N VAL A 110 -2.55 -5.33 -5.98
CA VAL A 110 -2.91 -6.26 -7.06
C VAL A 110 -3.01 -5.50 -8.38
N GLY A 111 -2.73 -6.18 -9.49
CA GLY A 111 -2.92 -5.63 -10.84
C GLY A 111 -4.35 -5.75 -11.36
N GLU A 112 -5.17 -6.59 -10.72
CA GLU A 112 -6.56 -6.82 -11.09
C GLU A 112 -7.47 -5.70 -10.57
N SER A 113 -8.42 -5.24 -11.38
CA SER A 113 -9.43 -4.28 -10.93
C SER A 113 -10.56 -5.01 -10.22
N LEU A 114 -10.46 -5.09 -8.89
CA LEU A 114 -11.42 -5.77 -8.01
C LEU A 114 -12.04 -4.79 -7.01
N THR A 115 -13.31 -5.00 -6.67
CA THR A 115 -13.87 -4.43 -5.44
C THR A 115 -13.25 -5.14 -4.22
N PRO A 116 -13.24 -4.51 -3.04
CA PRO A 116 -12.75 -5.17 -1.83
C PRO A 116 -13.46 -6.49 -1.50
N SER A 117 -14.76 -6.58 -1.78
CA SER A 117 -15.54 -7.81 -1.58
C SER A 117 -15.10 -8.93 -2.54
N GLN A 118 -14.92 -8.61 -3.83
CA GLN A 118 -14.38 -9.55 -4.81
C GLN A 118 -12.96 -10.03 -4.44
N PHE A 119 -12.10 -9.09 -4.00
CA PHE A 119 -10.77 -9.42 -3.50
C PHE A 119 -10.84 -10.38 -2.32
N ASN A 120 -11.66 -10.09 -1.30
CA ASN A 120 -11.81 -10.94 -0.13
C ASN A 120 -12.30 -12.35 -0.49
N THR A 121 -13.29 -12.46 -1.39
CA THR A 121 -13.77 -13.76 -1.88
C THR A 121 -12.67 -14.53 -2.62
N ALA A 122 -11.93 -13.88 -3.52
CA ALA A 122 -10.88 -14.52 -4.32
C ALA A 122 -9.64 -14.91 -3.49
N LEU A 123 -9.35 -14.14 -2.43
CA LEU A 123 -8.23 -14.40 -1.54
C LEU A 123 -8.44 -15.67 -0.72
N GLY A 124 -9.69 -16.04 -0.42
CA GLY A 124 -10.01 -17.28 0.30
C GLY A 124 -9.52 -17.34 1.75
N VAL A 125 -8.97 -16.24 2.27
CA VAL A 125 -8.61 -16.07 3.69
C VAL A 125 -9.50 -14.99 4.30
N ASN A 126 -9.88 -15.17 5.57
CA ASN A 126 -10.71 -14.19 6.26
C ASN A 126 -9.85 -13.00 6.68
N ILE A 127 -10.02 -11.85 6.02
CA ILE A 127 -9.41 -10.60 6.47
C ILE A 127 -10.34 -9.91 7.48
N ALA A 128 -9.77 -9.26 8.49
CA ALA A 128 -10.55 -8.46 9.43
C ALA A 128 -10.98 -7.13 8.79
N THR A 129 -10.01 -6.42 8.18
CA THR A 129 -10.24 -5.14 7.52
C THR A 129 -9.27 -4.93 6.36
N LEU A 130 -9.70 -4.10 5.40
CA LEU A 130 -8.91 -3.60 4.28
C LEU A 130 -9.01 -2.07 4.24
N TRP A 131 -7.89 -1.41 3.99
CA TRP A 131 -7.83 0.06 3.99
C TRP A 131 -7.04 0.58 2.79
N ALA A 132 -7.58 1.59 2.11
CA ALA A 132 -6.87 2.31 1.06
C ALA A 132 -6.89 3.81 1.36
N TRP A 133 -5.79 4.51 1.03
CA TRP A 133 -5.70 5.94 1.27
C TRP A 133 -6.14 6.73 0.04
N ASP A 134 -6.92 7.77 0.24
CA ASP A 134 -7.16 8.80 -0.75
C ASP A 134 -6.32 10.03 -0.46
N ALA A 135 -5.30 10.26 -1.28
CA ALA A 135 -4.38 11.37 -1.08
C ALA A 135 -4.98 12.73 -1.46
N ALA A 136 -6.02 12.77 -2.30
CA ALA A 136 -6.67 14.02 -2.69
C ALA A 136 -7.61 14.51 -1.59
N LEU A 137 -8.33 13.59 -0.96
CA LEU A 137 -9.26 13.88 0.13
C LEU A 137 -8.60 13.81 1.51
N SER A 138 -7.38 13.26 1.61
CA SER A 138 -6.72 12.95 2.88
C SER A 138 -7.60 12.10 3.80
N GLN A 139 -8.26 11.11 3.22
CA GLN A 139 -9.21 10.24 3.93
C GLN A 139 -8.97 8.76 3.62
N TRP A 140 -9.37 7.93 4.57
CA TRP A 140 -9.27 6.48 4.48
C TRP A 140 -10.54 5.90 3.88
N TYR A 141 -10.37 5.04 2.87
CA TYR A 141 -11.36 4.04 2.53
C TYR A 141 -11.27 2.85 3.49
N LEU A 142 -12.42 2.30 3.87
CA LEU A 142 -12.51 1.09 4.71
C LEU A 142 -13.40 0.04 4.06
N TYR A 143 -12.93 -1.20 4.11
CA TYR A 143 -13.75 -2.39 3.90
C TYR A 143 -13.55 -3.36 5.07
N ALA A 144 -14.62 -3.95 5.57
CA ALA A 144 -14.59 -4.95 6.64
C ALA A 144 -15.59 -6.05 6.32
N PRO A 145 -15.15 -7.27 5.94
CA PRO A 145 -16.05 -8.36 5.54
C PRO A 145 -17.11 -8.70 6.59
N GLY A 146 -16.74 -8.64 7.88
CA GLY A 146 -17.68 -8.92 8.98
C GLY A 146 -18.81 -7.89 9.09
N LEU A 147 -18.56 -6.61 8.75
CA LEU A 147 -19.62 -5.60 8.71
C LEU A 147 -20.43 -5.70 7.42
N ASP A 148 -19.78 -6.04 6.31
CA ASP A 148 -20.40 -6.25 5.01
C ASP A 148 -21.43 -7.40 5.06
N ALA A 149 -21.02 -8.56 5.58
CA ALA A 149 -21.87 -9.73 5.76
C ALA A 149 -23.08 -9.46 6.68
N ASN A 150 -22.95 -8.51 7.60
CA ASN A 150 -24.02 -8.10 8.52
C ASN A 150 -24.86 -6.91 8.00
N GLY A 151 -24.55 -6.37 6.81
CA GLY A 151 -25.25 -5.22 6.24
C GLY A 151 -25.04 -3.90 6.98
N THR A 152 -23.99 -3.78 7.81
CA THR A 152 -23.72 -2.60 8.65
C THR A 152 -22.48 -1.81 8.22
N LEU A 153 -21.79 -2.23 7.15
CA LEU A 153 -20.55 -1.57 6.69
C LEU A 153 -20.78 -0.09 6.35
N SER A 154 -21.80 0.24 5.56
CA SER A 154 -22.01 1.61 5.09
C SER A 154 -22.32 2.59 6.24
N SER A 155 -23.17 2.18 7.19
CA SER A 155 -23.48 3.00 8.36
C SER A 155 -22.26 3.17 9.28
N TYR A 156 -21.44 2.13 9.43
CA TYR A 156 -20.19 2.22 10.16
C TYR A 156 -19.21 3.19 9.50
N VAL A 157 -18.96 3.04 8.20
CA VAL A 157 -18.07 3.91 7.40
C VAL A 157 -18.51 5.38 7.53
N ALA A 158 -19.81 5.66 7.35
CA ALA A 158 -20.36 7.00 7.51
C ALA A 158 -20.18 7.53 8.94
N SER A 159 -20.46 6.73 9.96
CA SER A 159 -20.32 7.13 11.37
C SER A 159 -18.90 7.49 11.78
N LYS A 160 -17.89 6.96 11.06
CA LYS A 160 -16.47 7.19 11.31
C LYS A 160 -15.85 8.25 10.39
N GLY A 161 -16.60 8.74 9.40
CA GLY A 161 -16.09 9.68 8.41
C GLY A 161 -15.08 9.07 7.43
N TYR A 162 -15.13 7.75 7.25
CA TYR A 162 -14.35 7.05 6.23
C TYR A 162 -15.03 7.15 4.86
N LEU A 163 -14.27 6.90 3.81
CA LEU A 163 -14.78 6.78 2.45
C LEU A 163 -15.29 5.35 2.20
N ASP A 164 -16.39 5.26 1.46
CA ASP A 164 -17.02 4.00 1.07
C ASP A 164 -16.59 3.62 -0.35
N PHE A 165 -16.03 2.41 -0.51
CA PHE A 165 -15.57 1.90 -1.81
C PHE A 165 -16.71 1.77 -2.82
N ALA A 166 -17.89 1.31 -2.40
CA ALA A 166 -19.03 1.10 -3.28
C ALA A 166 -19.61 2.44 -3.74
N THR A 167 -19.77 3.40 -2.83
CA THR A 167 -20.29 4.74 -3.17
C THR A 167 -19.37 5.47 -4.16
N SER A 168 -18.05 5.27 -4.03
CA SER A 168 -17.06 5.92 -4.88
C SER A 168 -16.72 5.13 -6.16
N ASN A 169 -17.31 3.93 -6.36
CA ASN A 169 -16.90 2.97 -7.38
C ASN A 169 -15.37 2.71 -7.40
N LYS A 170 -14.72 2.75 -6.22
CA LYS A 170 -13.27 2.58 -6.11
C LYS A 170 -12.92 1.09 -6.09
N THR A 171 -11.92 0.71 -6.88
CA THR A 171 -11.36 -0.64 -6.94
C THR A 171 -9.90 -0.67 -6.48
N LEU A 172 -9.37 -1.86 -6.19
CA LEU A 172 -7.99 -2.11 -5.74
C LEU A 172 -6.97 -2.21 -6.89
N GLY A 173 -7.30 -1.71 -8.09
CA GLY A 173 -6.58 -1.96 -9.32
C GLY A 173 -5.13 -1.45 -9.39
N ALA A 174 -4.55 -1.55 -10.60
CA ALA A 174 -3.15 -1.24 -10.83
C ALA A 174 -2.71 0.13 -10.25
N GLY A 175 -1.59 0.12 -9.52
CA GLY A 175 -1.01 1.26 -8.83
C GLY A 175 -1.60 1.55 -7.46
N VAL A 176 -2.70 0.91 -7.07
CA VAL A 176 -3.30 1.09 -5.74
C VAL A 176 -2.57 0.21 -4.73
N GLY A 177 -1.96 0.85 -3.73
CA GLY A 177 -1.51 0.19 -2.52
C GLY A 177 -2.64 0.15 -1.50
N PHE A 178 -2.73 -0.92 -0.72
CA PHE A 178 -3.72 -1.03 0.35
C PHE A 178 -3.22 -1.92 1.49
N TRP A 179 -3.75 -1.66 2.67
CA TRP A 179 -3.54 -2.48 3.85
C TRP A 179 -4.57 -3.58 3.94
N VAL A 180 -4.14 -4.74 4.40
CA VAL A 180 -5.00 -5.86 4.80
C VAL A 180 -4.58 -6.33 6.19
N ASN A 181 -5.55 -6.47 7.09
CA ASN A 181 -5.32 -7.09 8.40
C ASN A 181 -5.85 -8.54 8.38
N VAL A 182 -4.96 -9.49 8.59
CA VAL A 182 -5.28 -10.92 8.73
C VAL A 182 -5.32 -11.25 10.22
N PRO A 183 -6.42 -11.82 10.74
CA PRO A 183 -6.56 -12.18 12.16
C PRO A 183 -5.63 -13.32 12.57
#